data_AF-K1UKR7-F1
#
_entry.id   AF-K1UKR7-F1
#
_cell.length_a   1.000
_cell.length_b   1.000
_cell.length_c   1.000
_cell.angle_alpha   90.00
_cell.angle_beta   90.00
_cell.angle_gamma   90.00
#
_symmetry.space_group_name_H-M   'P 1'
#
loop_
_entity.id
_entity.type
_entity.pdbx_description
1 polymer ?
#
loop_
_entity_poly.entity_id
_entity_poly.type
_entity_poly.pdbx_seq_one_letter_code
_entity_poly.pdbx_strand_id
1 'polypeptide(L)'
;AMNYGFEPILDTPGNVAGLGRFDELLGCSIFNSIYGRNANVFAAVPSLHAAYMVVALAYAVMDRSKKWLIALFAVIMVGIWWTAVYSGHHYLIDVMLGISCALLGIFVFEKGLMKWGAFGRFFERYSRYIK
;
A
#
# COMPACT_ATOMS: atom_id res chain seq x y z
N ALA A 1 6.51 -16.59 11.66
CA ALA A 1 7.86 -17.10 12.00
C ALA A 1 8.75 -16.93 10.76
N MET A 2 10.01 -16.54 10.92
CA MET A 2 10.98 -16.51 9.82
C MET A 2 11.32 -17.95 9.43
N ASN A 3 10.76 -18.42 8.32
CA ASN A 3 10.89 -19.81 7.88
C ASN A 3 12.10 -20.05 6.94
N TYR A 4 12.82 -18.98 6.54
CA TYR A 4 13.90 -19.04 5.56
C TYR A 4 15.09 -18.17 6.02
N GLY A 5 16.30 -18.57 5.61
CA GLY A 5 17.56 -17.86 5.89
C GLY A 5 17.81 -16.66 4.97
N PHE A 6 19.06 -16.19 4.91
CA PHE A 6 19.48 -15.05 4.07
C PHE A 6 19.71 -15.40 2.59
N GLU A 7 19.64 -16.68 2.23
CA GLU A 7 19.78 -17.11 0.84
C GLU A 7 18.45 -17.00 0.09
N PRO A 8 18.44 -16.41 -1.12
CA PRO A 8 17.22 -16.29 -1.91
C PRO A 8 16.82 -17.64 -2.50
N ILE A 9 15.73 -18.22 -2.00
CA ILE A 9 15.15 -19.46 -2.53
C ILE A 9 14.02 -19.11 -3.48
N LEU A 10 14.30 -19.05 -4.79
CA LEU A 10 13.38 -18.50 -5.80
C LEU A 10 12.02 -19.23 -5.90
N ASP A 11 11.93 -20.48 -5.45
CA ASP A 11 10.69 -21.28 -5.39
C ASP A 11 9.91 -21.13 -4.06
N THR A 12 10.21 -20.11 -3.25
CA THR A 12 9.49 -19.89 -1.99
C THR A 12 8.02 -19.56 -2.27
N PRO A 13 7.05 -20.35 -1.78
CA PRO A 13 5.63 -20.03 -1.95
C PRO A 13 5.24 -18.79 -1.12
N GLY A 14 4.23 -18.05 -1.59
CA GLY A 14 3.71 -16.88 -0.89
C GLY A 14 3.28 -17.22 0.55
N ASN A 15 3.81 -16.49 1.53
CA ASN A 15 3.56 -16.75 2.94
C ASN A 15 2.48 -15.80 3.48
N VAL A 16 1.35 -16.37 3.90
CA VAL A 16 0.19 -15.65 4.46
C VAL A 16 0.47 -15.10 5.86
N ALA A 17 1.62 -15.46 6.46
CA ALA A 17 2.07 -15.06 7.79
C ALA A 17 0.99 -15.31 8.86
N GLY A 18 0.88 -14.43 9.88
CA GLY A 18 -0.08 -14.60 10.96
C GLY A 18 -1.56 -14.60 10.55
N LEU A 19 -1.90 -14.20 9.32
CA LEU A 19 -3.27 -14.21 8.80
C LEU A 19 -3.78 -15.62 8.51
N GLY A 20 -2.88 -16.60 8.37
CA GLY A 20 -3.27 -18.02 8.27
C GLY A 20 -4.06 -18.50 9.50
N ARG A 21 -3.79 -17.93 10.68
CA ARG A 21 -4.55 -18.23 11.91
C ARG A 21 -5.99 -17.73 11.86
N PHE A 22 -6.26 -16.66 11.11
CA PHE A 22 -7.64 -16.16 10.92
C PHE A 22 -8.43 -17.09 10.00
N ASP A 23 -7.82 -17.51 8.90
CA ASP A 23 -8.37 -18.52 7.99
C ASP A 23 -8.69 -19.83 8.75
N GLU A 24 -7.78 -20.27 9.62
CA GLU A 24 -7.94 -21.47 10.45
C GLU A 24 -9.07 -21.33 11.49
N LEU A 25 -9.20 -20.15 12.11
CA LEU A 25 -10.27 -19.86 13.09
C LEU A 25 -11.67 -19.78 12.47
N LEU A 26 -11.78 -19.33 11.21
CA LEU A 26 -13.06 -19.20 10.52
C LEU A 26 -13.35 -20.35 9.54
N GLY A 27 -12.41 -21.28 9.35
CA GLY A 27 -12.54 -22.37 8.38
C GLY A 27 -12.64 -21.89 6.93
N CYS A 28 -12.15 -20.69 6.62
CA CYS A 28 -12.18 -20.10 5.29
C CYS A 28 -10.76 -19.92 4.73
N SER A 29 -10.59 -19.93 3.41
CA SER A 29 -9.27 -19.85 2.75
C SER A 29 -9.04 -18.50 2.04
N ILE A 30 -9.61 -17.43 2.59
CA ILE A 30 -9.60 -16.10 1.95
C ILE A 30 -8.17 -15.55 1.91
N PHE A 31 -7.48 -15.53 3.04
CA PHE A 31 -6.12 -15.00 3.11
C PHE A 31 -5.11 -15.94 2.44
N ASN A 32 -5.29 -17.25 2.53
CA ASN A 32 -4.53 -18.24 1.77
C ASN A 32 -4.64 -18.03 0.26
N SER A 33 -5.84 -17.79 -0.26
CA SER A 33 -6.07 -17.63 -1.70
C SER A 33 -5.53 -16.32 -2.27
N ILE A 34 -5.48 -15.27 -1.44
CA ILE A 34 -4.97 -13.94 -1.82
C ILE A 34 -3.44 -13.90 -1.70
N TYR A 35 -2.88 -14.38 -0.59
CA TYR A 35 -1.46 -14.24 -0.29
C TYR A 35 -0.62 -15.44 -0.74
N GLY A 36 -1.19 -16.64 -0.87
CA GLY A 36 -0.49 -17.82 -1.37
C GLY A 36 -0.22 -17.79 -2.88
N ARG A 37 -0.94 -16.96 -3.65
CA ARG A 37 -0.74 -16.76 -5.10
C ARG A 37 0.04 -15.49 -5.46
N ASN A 38 0.53 -14.75 -4.48
CA ASN A 38 1.29 -13.53 -4.76
C ASN A 38 2.66 -13.90 -5.37
N ALA A 39 2.84 -13.57 -6.65
CA ALA A 39 4.07 -13.83 -7.42
C ALA A 39 5.27 -12.97 -6.99
N ASN A 40 5.08 -12.06 -6.04
CA ASN A 40 6.09 -11.12 -5.59
C ASN A 40 6.55 -11.42 -4.17
N VAL A 41 7.07 -12.64 -3.98
CA VAL A 41 7.46 -13.19 -2.68
C VAL A 41 8.66 -12.44 -2.06
N PHE A 42 9.43 -11.73 -2.91
CA PHE A 42 10.66 -11.04 -2.52
C PHE A 42 10.60 -9.50 -2.55
N ALA A 43 9.67 -8.87 -3.27
CA ALA A 43 9.59 -7.41 -3.30
C ALA A 43 8.62 -6.87 -2.24
N ALA A 44 8.95 -7.12 -0.98
CA ALA A 44 8.28 -6.50 0.16
C ALA A 44 8.62 -5.00 0.30
N VAL A 45 9.70 -4.55 -0.34
CA VAL A 45 10.23 -3.18 -0.21
C VAL A 45 10.10 -2.41 -1.53
N PRO A 46 9.37 -1.27 -1.57
CA PRO A 46 8.56 -0.67 -0.50
C PRO A 46 7.13 -1.27 -0.42
N SER A 47 6.51 -1.25 0.77
CA SER A 47 5.17 -1.82 0.95
C SER A 47 4.09 -1.06 0.16
N LEU A 48 3.51 -1.74 -0.83
CA LEU A 48 2.47 -1.21 -1.69
C LEU A 48 1.15 -0.96 -0.92
N HIS A 49 0.79 -1.87 -0.01
CA HIS A 49 -0.37 -1.74 0.89
C HIS A 49 -0.28 -0.48 1.74
N ALA A 50 0.93 -0.12 2.20
CA ALA A 50 1.16 1.11 2.93
C ALA A 50 1.05 2.35 2.01
N ALA A 51 1.61 2.29 0.81
CA ALA A 51 1.63 3.41 -0.13
C ALA A 51 0.23 3.84 -0.61
N TYR A 52 -0.64 2.89 -0.99
CA TYR A 52 -1.96 3.22 -1.54
C TYR A 52 -2.86 3.97 -0.57
N MET A 53 -2.85 3.56 0.70
CA MET A 53 -3.68 4.21 1.72
C MET A 53 -3.19 5.63 2.03
N VAL A 54 -1.88 5.88 1.96
CA VAL A 54 -1.32 7.24 2.07
C VAL A 54 -1.80 8.13 0.94
N VAL A 55 -1.76 7.64 -0.29
CA VAL A 55 -2.23 8.39 -1.47
C VAL A 55 -3.73 8.70 -1.36
N ALA A 56 -4.55 7.71 -1.02
CA ALA A 56 -5.99 7.89 -0.85
C ALA A 56 -6.32 8.93 0.23
N LEU A 57 -5.66 8.85 1.39
CA LEU A 57 -5.84 9.82 2.47
C LEU A 57 -5.36 11.22 2.06
N ALA A 58 -4.20 11.33 1.42
CA ALA A 58 -3.63 12.61 0.99
C ALA A 58 -4.57 13.34 0.03
N TYR A 59 -5.08 12.66 -0.98
CA TYR A 59 -6.03 13.26 -1.93
C TYR A 59 -7.38 13.59 -1.29
N ALA A 60 -7.89 12.77 -0.36
CA ALA A 60 -9.10 13.11 0.39
C ALA A 60 -8.94 14.38 1.23
N VAL A 61 -7.74 14.61 1.80
CA VAL A 61 -7.42 15.84 2.53
C VAL A 61 -7.28 17.04 1.57
N MET A 62 -6.61 16.85 0.43
CA MET A 62 -6.40 17.91 -0.57
C MET A 62 -7.71 18.38 -1.20
N ASP A 63 -8.62 17.47 -1.50
CA ASP A 63 -9.97 17.74 -2.02
C ASP A 63 -10.90 18.37 -0.96
N ARG A 64 -10.46 18.46 0.30
CA ARG A 64 -11.29 18.90 1.45
C ARG A 64 -12.60 18.14 1.53
N SER A 65 -12.52 16.83 1.28
CA SER A 65 -13.65 15.92 1.44
C SER A 65 -14.22 15.96 2.86
N LYS A 66 -15.41 15.38 3.05
CA LYS A 66 -16.11 15.38 4.35
C LYS A 66 -15.19 14.88 5.47
N LYS A 67 -15.11 15.61 6.58
CA LYS A 67 -14.20 15.31 7.71
C LYS A 67 -14.33 13.87 8.22
N TRP A 68 -15.54 13.30 8.22
CA TRP A 68 -15.75 11.91 8.63
C TRP A 68 -15.12 10.88 7.67
N LEU A 69 -15.08 11.19 6.36
CA LEU A 69 -14.49 10.32 5.35
C LEU A 69 -12.96 10.31 5.47
N ILE A 70 -12.37 11.49 5.71
CA ILE A 70 -10.94 11.62 6.00
C ILE A 70 -10.58 10.81 7.26
N ALA A 71 -11.39 10.94 8.33
CA ALA A 71 -11.20 10.17 9.55
C ALA A 71 -11.30 8.66 9.31
N LEU A 72 -12.29 8.22 8.52
CA LEU A 72 -12.45 6.81 8.14
C LEU A 72 -11.21 6.27 7.42
N PHE A 73 -10.70 6.98 6.40
CA PHE A 73 -9.49 6.56 5.69
C PHE A 73 -8.25 6.55 6.58
N ALA A 74 -8.12 7.52 7.50
CA ALA A 74 -7.02 7.53 8.45
C ALA A 74 -7.05 6.30 9.39
N VAL A 75 -8.22 5.95 9.91
CA VAL A 75 -8.40 4.76 10.77
C VAL A 75 -8.07 3.47 9.99
N ILE A 76 -8.59 3.33 8.77
CA ILE A 76 -8.31 2.16 7.92
C ILE A 76 -6.81 2.06 7.61
N MET A 77 -6.16 3.18 7.28
CA MET A 77 -4.72 3.23 7.00
C MET A 77 -3.90 2.72 8.19
N VAL A 78 -4.16 3.25 9.40
CA VAL A 78 -3.45 2.83 10.62
C VAL A 78 -3.74 1.36 10.94
N GLY A 79 -4.98 0.90 10.75
CA GLY A 79 -5.35 -0.50 10.95
C GLY A 79 -4.62 -1.46 10.01
N ILE A 80 -4.45 -1.08 8.74
CA ILE A 80 -3.70 -1.86 7.76
C ILE A 80 -2.21 -1.91 8.12
N TRP A 81 -1.60 -0.79 8.50
CA TRP A 81 -0.20 -0.77 8.94
C TRP A 81 0.02 -1.64 10.18
N TRP A 82 -0.87 -1.50 11.17
CA TRP A 82 -0.80 -2.28 12.39
C TRP A 82 -0.91 -3.77 12.08
N THR A 83 -1.89 -4.18 11.28
CA THR A 83 -2.10 -5.58 10.90
C THR A 83 -0.93 -6.14 10.09
N ALA A 84 -0.36 -5.37 9.16
CA ALA A 84 0.77 -5.77 8.35
C ALA A 84 2.04 -6.06 9.18
N VAL A 85 2.34 -5.19 10.15
CA VAL A 85 3.49 -5.36 11.06
C VAL A 85 3.21 -6.44 12.09
N TYR A 86 2.05 -6.40 12.75
CA TYR A 86 1.68 -7.34 13.83
C TYR A 86 1.57 -8.79 13.34
N SER A 87 1.10 -9.00 12.11
CA SER A 87 1.01 -10.35 11.53
C SER A 87 2.37 -10.89 11.08
N GLY A 88 3.44 -10.09 11.19
CA GLY A 88 4.78 -10.42 10.70
C GLY A 88 4.84 -10.58 9.18
N HIS A 89 3.89 -9.94 8.47
CA HIS A 89 3.78 -10.04 7.01
C HIS A 89 4.71 -9.05 6.31
N HIS A 90 4.98 -7.91 6.95
CA HIS A 90 5.97 -6.94 6.54
C HIS A 90 6.84 -6.51 7.72
N TYR A 91 8.11 -6.19 7.44
CA TYR A 91 8.91 -5.49 8.43
C TYR A 91 8.44 -4.05 8.56
N LEU A 92 8.67 -3.45 9.73
CA LEU A 92 8.35 -2.03 9.97
C LEU A 92 9.05 -1.12 8.94
N ILE A 93 10.26 -1.49 8.50
CA ILE A 93 11.02 -0.73 7.50
C ILE A 93 10.33 -0.71 6.13
N ASP A 94 9.66 -1.81 5.75
CA ASP A 94 8.92 -1.92 4.48
C ASP A 94 7.76 -0.92 4.44
N VAL A 95 7.07 -0.77 5.58
CA VAL A 95 5.95 0.17 5.77
C VAL A 95 6.47 1.60 5.73
N MET A 96 7.56 1.90 6.44
CA MET A 96 8.17 3.24 6.43
C MET A 96 8.62 3.66 5.04
N LEU A 97 9.29 2.77 4.29
CA LEU A 97 9.72 3.03 2.92
C LEU A 97 8.52 3.20 1.97
N GLY A 98 7.43 2.44 2.18
CA GLY A 98 6.15 2.63 1.47
C GLY A 98 5.57 4.03 1.67
N ILE A 99 5.51 4.49 2.92
CA ILE A 99 5.02 5.83 3.27
C ILE A 99 5.92 6.91 2.66
N SER A 100 7.24 6.80 2.81
CA SER A 100 8.19 7.77 2.25
C SER A 100 8.10 7.84 0.72
N CYS A 101 7.99 6.69 0.04
CA CYS A 101 7.83 6.63 -1.40
C CYS A 101 6.54 7.29 -1.87
N ALA A 102 5.42 7.02 -1.19
CA ALA A 102 4.13 7.64 -1.50
C ALA A 102 4.17 9.17 -1.33
N LEU A 103 4.70 9.67 -0.21
CA LEU A 103 4.82 11.10 0.04
C LEU A 103 5.74 11.79 -0.97
N LEU A 104 6.87 11.17 -1.33
CA LEU A 104 7.79 11.69 -2.34
C LEU A 104 7.13 11.72 -3.73
N GLY A 105 6.40 10.66 -4.10
CA GLY A 105 5.64 10.61 -5.35
C GLY A 105 4.60 11.71 -5.44
N ILE A 106 3.80 11.90 -4.38
CA ILE A 106 2.82 13.00 -4.29
C ILE A 106 3.53 14.35 -4.40
N PHE A 107 4.64 14.54 -3.69
CA PHE A 107 5.38 15.80 -3.73
C PHE A 107 5.91 16.12 -5.13
N VAL A 108 6.55 15.15 -5.79
CA VAL A 108 7.09 15.30 -7.16
C VAL A 108 5.97 15.58 -8.15
N PHE A 109 4.82 14.91 -8.02
CA PHE A 109 3.67 15.12 -8.88
C PHE A 109 3.07 16.53 -8.70
N GLU A 110 2.72 16.89 -7.46
CA GLU A 110 2.01 18.14 -7.16
C GLU A 110 2.89 19.39 -7.29
N LYS A 111 4.16 19.32 -6.86
CA LYS A 111 5.06 20.48 -6.83
C LYS A 111 6.01 20.52 -8.02
N GLY A 112 6.36 19.38 -8.60
CA GLY A 112 7.23 19.28 -9.76
C GLY A 112 6.43 19.29 -11.06
N LEU A 113 5.76 18.17 -11.36
CA LEU A 113 5.11 17.93 -12.65
C LEU A 113 3.95 18.87 -12.91
N MET A 114 3.04 19.05 -11.95
CA MET A 114 1.88 19.95 -12.13
C MET A 114 2.29 21.43 -12.24
N LYS A 115 3.44 21.82 -11.70
CA LYS A 115 4.01 23.18 -11.86
C LYS A 115 4.68 23.37 -13.22
N TRP A 116 5.05 22.28 -13.90
CA TRP A 116 5.59 22.35 -15.25
C TRP A 116 4.45 22.63 -16.25
N GLY A 117 4.40 23.85 -16.78
CA GLY A 117 3.26 24.31 -17.58
C GLY A 117 2.92 23.46 -18.81
N ALA A 118 3.88 22.74 -19.40
CA ALA A 118 3.61 21.80 -20.49
C ALA A 118 2.82 20.56 -20.01
N PHE A 119 3.23 19.99 -18.87
CA PHE A 119 2.58 18.84 -18.27
C PHE A 119 1.21 19.19 -17.69
N GLY A 120 1.09 20.34 -17.01
CA GLY A 120 -0.20 20.83 -16.51
C GLY A 120 -1.25 20.99 -17.62
N ARG A 121 -0.86 21.60 -18.76
CA ARG A 121 -1.76 21.72 -19.94
C ARG A 121 -2.14 20.37 -20.54
N PHE A 122 -1.20 19.42 -20.59
CA PHE A 122 -1.48 18.06 -21.04
C PHE A 122 -2.50 17.37 -20.11
N PHE A 123 -2.29 17.45 -18.80
CA PHE A 123 -3.14 16.82 -17.80
C PHE A 123 -4.56 17.42 -17.82
N GLU A 124 -4.70 18.74 -17.93
CA GLU A 124 -6.02 19.38 -18.06
C GLU A 124 -6.77 18.92 -19.31
N ARG A 125 -6.07 18.78 -20.45
CA ARG A 125 -6.67 18.31 -21.70
C ARG A 125 -7.13 16.86 -21.58
N TYR A 126 -6.34 16.01 -20.91
CA TYR A 126 -6.71 14.64 -20.61
C TYR A 126 -7.91 14.55 -19.65
N SER A 127 -7.91 15.33 -18.57
CA SER A 127 -9.01 15.37 -17.61
C SER A 127 -10.33 15.80 -18.27
N ARG A 128 -10.28 16.75 -19.21
CA ARG A 128 -11.45 17.18 -19.98
C ARG A 128 -11.95 16.13 -20.98
N TYR A 129 -11.07 15.27 -21.47
CA TYR A 129 -11.45 14.19 -22.40
C TYR A 129 -12.21 13.06 -21.71
N ILE A 130 -11.91 12.80 -20.44
CA ILE A 130 -12.51 11.71 -19.65
C ILE A 130 -13.80 12.15 -18.94
N LYS A 131 -13.95 13.44 -18.67
CA LYS A 131 -15.23 14.02 -18.22
C LYS A 131 -16.28 13.97 -19.32
#